data_AF-A0A529NRW5-F1
#
_entry.id   AF-A0A529NRW5-F1
#
_cell.length_a   1.000
_cell.length_b   1.000
_cell.length_c   1.000
_cell.angle_alpha   90.00
_cell.angle_beta   90.00
_cell.angle_gamma   90.00
#
_symmetry.space_group_name_H-M   'P 1'
#
loop_
_entity.id
_entity.type
_entity.pdbx_description
1 polymer ?
#
loop_
_entity_poly.entity_id
_entity_poly.type
_entity_poly.pdbx_seq_one_letter_code
_entity_poly.pdbx_strand_id
1 'polypeptide(L)'
;MNWSISFEPLLAWPWLVAVLAPLALLALVGLWFRQRGSVLRFTALLALGAALLNPVFLDEERDALKSVVAIIVDRSQSQDIGERTK
;
A
#
# COMPACT_ATOMS: atom_id res chain seq x y z
N MET A 1 -17.55 1.51 -5.12
CA MET A 1 -16.60 2.36 -4.36
C MET A 1 -15.28 1.61 -4.33
N ASN A 2 -14.30 2.07 -5.12
CA ASN A 2 -12.97 1.47 -5.19
C ASN A 2 -11.97 2.40 -4.50
N TRP A 3 -12.16 2.61 -3.20
CA TRP A 3 -11.23 3.42 -2.42
C TRP A 3 -10.05 2.56 -1.97
N SER A 4 -8.84 3.10 -2.16
CA SER A 4 -7.62 2.49 -1.64
C SER A 4 -6.72 3.56 -1.01
N ILE A 5 -5.85 3.12 -0.09
CA ILE A 5 -4.79 3.96 0.48
C ILE A 5 -3.47 3.33 0.05
N SER A 6 -2.68 4.05 -0.75
CA SER A 6 -1.31 3.67 -1.05
C SER A 6 -0.34 4.52 -0.22
N PHE A 7 0.86 3.99 0.01
CA PHE A 7 1.97 4.75 0.58
C PHE A 7 3.05 4.82 -0.49
N GLU A 8 3.39 6.03 -0.90
CA GLU A 8 4.36 6.29 -1.96
C GLU A 8 5.50 7.17 -1.42
N PRO A 9 6.40 6.61 -0.61
CA PRO A 9 7.39 7.41 0.11
C PRO A 9 8.29 8.21 -0.83
N LEU A 10 8.59 9.45 -0.46
CA LEU A 10 9.47 10.34 -1.24
C LEU A 10 10.91 9.80 -1.32
N LEU A 11 11.30 8.96 -0.37
CA LEU A 11 12.60 8.32 -0.29
C LEU A 11 12.41 6.80 -0.32
N ALA A 12 13.38 6.08 -0.89
CA ALA A 12 13.37 4.63 -0.79
C ALA A 12 13.34 4.18 0.68
N TRP A 13 12.62 3.10 0.96
CA TRP A 13 12.40 2.56 2.31
C TRP A 13 13.65 2.50 3.19
N PRO A 14 14.81 2.02 2.73
CA PRO A 14 16.02 1.96 3.56
C PRO A 14 16.46 3.34 4.07
N TRP A 15 16.38 4.38 3.22
CA TRP A 15 16.77 5.74 3.58
C TRP A 15 15.78 6.39 4.54
N LEU A 16 14.49 6.15 4.33
CA LEU A 16 13.44 6.64 5.23
C LEU A 16 13.62 6.05 6.64
N VAL A 17 13.85 4.74 6.74
CA VAL A 17 14.10 4.07 8.02
C VAL A 17 15.41 4.55 8.65
N ALA A 18 16.48 4.66 7.86
CA ALA A 18 17.79 5.10 8.37
C ALA A 18 17.75 6.50 9.01
N VAL A 19 16.89 7.39 8.52
CA VAL A 19 16.72 8.74 9.09
C VAL A 19 15.68 8.77 10.21
N LEU A 20 14.48 8.20 9.99
CA LEU A 20 13.38 8.33 10.95
C LEU A 20 13.56 7.48 12.20
N ALA A 21 14.17 6.29 12.12
CA ALA A 21 14.35 5.41 13.27
C ALA A 21 15.19 6.03 14.40
N PRO A 22 16.40 6.56 14.17
CA PRO A 22 17.18 7.19 15.24
C PRO A 22 16.51 8.47 15.77
N LEU A 23 15.86 9.26 14.92
CA LEU A 23 15.11 10.45 15.35
C LEU A 23 13.92 10.08 16.23
N ALA A 24 13.19 9.01 15.90
CA ALA A 24 12.09 8.50 16.70
C ALA A 24 12.58 8.03 18.06
N LEU A 25 13.71 7.33 18.13
CA LEU A 25 14.32 6.91 19.40
C LEU A 25 14.65 8.12 20.28
N LEU A 26 15.31 9.14 19.73
CA LEU A 26 15.64 10.36 20.48
C LEU A 26 14.39 11.12 20.95
N ALA A 27 13.36 11.21 20.11
CA ALA A 27 12.10 11.85 20.47
C ALA A 27 11.38 11.09 21.60
N LEU A 28 11.36 9.76 21.54
CA LEU A 28 10.80 8.90 22.58
C LEU A 28 11.55 9.03 23.91
N VAL A 29 12.89 9.04 23.87
CA VAL A 29 13.72 9.29 25.05
C VAL A 29 13.42 10.66 25.66
N GLY A 30 13.32 11.71 24.82
CA GLY A 30 12.94 13.05 25.28
C GLY A 30 11.54 13.11 25.90
N LEU A 31 10.60 12.33 25.37
CA LEU A 31 9.25 12.20 25.91
C LEU A 31 9.27 11.48 27.27
N TRP A 32 10.03 10.39 27.37
CA TRP A 32 10.20 9.59 28.58
C TRP A 32 10.77 10.41 29.74
N PHE A 33 11.83 11.19 29.47
CA PHE A 33 12.45 12.08 30.46
C PHE A 33 11.74 13.43 30.60
N ARG A 34 10.57 13.62 29.95
CA ARG A 34 9.73 14.83 30.03
C ARG A 34 10.50 16.13 29.75
N GLN A 35 11.43 16.08 28.79
CA GLN A 35 12.22 17.23 28.40
C GLN A 35 11.31 18.36 27.89
N ARG A 36 11.65 19.61 28.19
CA ARG A 36 10.87 20.76 27.72
C ARG A 36 10.78 20.74 26.19
N GLY A 37 9.56 20.82 25.66
CA GLY A 37 9.27 20.77 24.23
C GLY A 37 9.33 19.37 23.59
N SER A 38 9.46 18.29 24.37
CA SER A 38 9.51 16.92 23.82
C SER A 38 8.24 16.54 23.07
N VAL A 39 7.06 16.92 23.57
CA VAL A 39 5.77 16.69 22.89
C VAL A 39 5.75 17.38 21.53
N LEU A 40 6.14 18.66 21.46
CA LEU A 40 6.17 19.41 20.20
C LEU A 40 7.15 18.77 19.19
N ARG A 41 8.35 18.37 19.64
CA ARG A 41 9.33 17.69 18.78
C ARG A 41 8.82 16.34 18.28
N PHE A 42 8.16 15.56 19.14
CA PHE A 42 7.57 14.28 18.75
C PHE A 42 6.45 14.46 17.73
N THR A 43 5.54 15.40 17.95
CA THR A 43 4.47 15.72 16.98
C THR A 43 5.03 16.25 15.66
N ALA A 44 6.07 17.08 15.69
CA ALA A 44 6.76 17.54 14.48
C ALA A 44 7.41 16.37 13.71
N LEU A 45 8.02 15.43 14.42
CA LEU A 45 8.58 14.22 13.81
C LEU A 45 7.49 13.34 13.19
N LEU A 46 6.33 13.19 13.83
CA LEU A 46 5.19 12.48 13.25
C LEU A 46 4.67 13.16 11.98
N ALA A 47 4.55 14.49 11.99
CA ALA A 47 4.15 15.26 10.83
C ALA A 47 5.15 15.11 9.67
N LEU A 48 6.45 15.19 9.96
CA LEU A 48 7.51 14.94 8.99
C LEU A 48 7.45 13.50 8.43
N GLY A 49 7.30 12.51 9.31
CA GLY A 49 7.19 11.10 8.91
C GLY A 49 5.98 10.84 8.01
N ALA A 50 4.81 11.41 8.35
CA ALA A 50 3.62 11.32 7.52
C ALA A 50 3.82 11.98 6.14
N ALA A 51 4.46 13.15 6.10
CA ALA A 51 4.79 13.82 4.85
C ALA A 51 5.74 12.99 3.97
N LEU A 52 6.76 12.35 4.57
CA LEU A 52 7.72 11.52 3.85
C LEU A 52 7.13 10.18 3.40
N LEU A 53 6.22 9.60 4.17
CA LEU A 53 5.50 8.38 3.80
C LEU A 53 4.51 8.60 2.64
N ASN A 54 4.01 9.84 2.51
CA ASN A 54 3.11 10.27 1.44
C ASN A 54 1.94 9.30 1.22
N PRO A 55 0.99 9.24 2.17
CA PRO A 55 -0.23 8.46 2.00
C PRO A 55 -1.11 9.10 0.92
N VAL A 56 -1.47 8.32 -0.09
CA VAL A 56 -2.34 8.74 -1.18
C VAL A 56 -3.68 8.05 -1.05
N PHE A 57 -4.75 8.83 -0.97
CA PHE A 57 -6.12 8.32 -1.02
C PHE A 57 -6.56 8.27 -2.48
N LEU A 58 -6.73 7.06 -3.02
CA LEU A 58 -7.15 6.86 -4.41
C LEU A 58 -8.63 6.49 -4.48
N ASP A 59 -9.34 7.18 -5.36
CA ASP A 59 -10.65 6.76 -5.83
C ASP A 59 -10.51 6.29 -7.29
N GLU A 60 -10.52 4.98 -7.50
CA GLU A 60 -10.39 4.40 -8.83
C GLU A 60 -11.75 4.32 -9.54
N GLU A 61 -11.98 5.25 -10.46
CA GLU A 61 -13.11 5.20 -11.38
C GLU A 61 -12.83 4.16 -12.48
N ARG A 62 -13.31 2.92 -12.26
CA ARG A 62 -13.15 1.83 -13.22
C ARG A 62 -14.43 1.64 -14.02
N ASP A 63 -14.42 2.12 -15.26
CA ASP A 63 -15.41 1.73 -16.24
C ASP A 63 -15.17 0.28 -16.68
N ALA A 64 -16.25 -0.52 -16.74
CA ALA A 64 -16.18 -1.87 -17.29
C ALA A 64 -15.91 -1.79 -18.80
N LEU A 65 -14.64 -1.98 -19.18
CA LEU A 65 -14.24 -2.07 -20.59
C LEU A 65 -14.88 -3.32 -21.22
N LYS A 66 -15.37 -3.19 -22.46
CA LYS A 66 -15.90 -4.33 -23.21
C LYS A 66 -14.75 -5.31 -23.51
N SER A 67 -14.83 -6.49 -22.92
CA SER A 67 -13.91 -7.59 -23.18
C SER A 67 -14.48 -8.53 -24.23
N VAL A 68 -13.66 -8.96 -25.19
CA VAL A 68 -13.99 -10.03 -26.15
C VAL A 68 -13.20 -11.27 -25.76
N VAL A 69 -13.89 -12.34 -25.37
CA VAL A 69 -13.28 -13.63 -25.07
C VAL A 69 -13.62 -14.60 -26.20
N ALA A 70 -12.61 -15.08 -26.92
CA ALA A 70 -12.79 -16.13 -27.92
C ALA A 70 -12.97 -17.47 -27.22
N ILE A 71 -14.14 -18.09 -27.38
CA ILE A 71 -14.42 -19.43 -26.87
C ILE A 71 -14.44 -20.38 -28.06
N ILE A 72 -13.52 -21.35 -28.08
CA ILE A 72 -13.50 -22.43 -29.06
C ILE A 72 -13.99 -23.69 -28.35
N VAL A 73 -15.11 -24.22 -28.81
CA VAL A 73 -15.65 -25.49 -28.33
C VAL A 73 -15.37 -26.54 -29.39
N ASP A 74 -14.53 -27.53 -29.04
CA ASP A 74 -14.36 -28.73 -29.86
C ASP A 74 -15.62 -29.61 -29.72
N ARG A 75 -16.25 -29.96 -30.86
CA ARG A 75 -17.42 -30.84 -30.93
C ARG A 75 -17.11 -32.16 -31.64
N SER A 76 -15.83 -32.55 -31.67
CA SER A 76 -15.41 -33.84 -32.19
C SER A 76 -15.91 -34.99 -31.31
N GLN A 77 -16.19 -36.15 -31.92
CA GLN A 77 -16.63 -37.36 -31.21
C GLN A 77 -15.60 -37.86 -30.17
N SER A 78 -14.33 -37.45 -30.27
CA SER A 78 -13.32 -37.77 -29.25
C SER A 78 -13.61 -37.14 -27.88
N GLN A 79 -14.40 -36.06 -27.83
CA GLN A 79 -14.82 -35.45 -26.57
C GLN A 79 -15.82 -36.32 -25.79
N ASP A 80 -16.51 -37.25 -26.45
CA ASP A 80 -17.51 -38.14 -25.85
C ASP A 80 -16.91 -39.43 -25.25
N ILE A 81 -15.58 -39.60 -25.30
CA ILE A 81 -14.92 -40.82 -24.82
C ILE A 81 -14.71 -40.77 -23.31
N GLY A 82 -15.26 -41.77 -22.60
CA GLY A 82 -15.13 -41.95 -21.15
C GLY A 82 -16.15 -41.12 -20.37
N GLU A 83 -15.78 -40.62 -19.19
CA GLU A 83 -16.66 -39.82 -18.32
C GLU A 83 -16.49 -38.30 -18.56
N ARG A 84 -16.12 -37.89 -19.78
CA ARG A 84 -15.81 -36.48 -20.11
C ARG A 84 -17.04 -35.59 -20.30
N THR A 85 -18.21 -36.20 -20.43
CA THR A 85 -19.50 -35.53 -20.65
C THR A 85 -20.36 -35.46 -19.38
N LYS A 86 -19.82 -35.87 -18.22
CA LYS A 86 -20.49 -35.77 -16.91
C LYS A 86 -20.08 -34.54 -16.11
#